data_AF-A0A6L6CDN1-F1
#
_entry.id   AF-A0A6L6CDN1-F1
#
_cell.length_a   1.000
_cell.length_b   1.000
_cell.length_c   1.000
_cell.angle_alpha   90.00
_cell.angle_beta   90.00
_cell.angle_gamma   90.00
#
_symmetry.space_group_name_H-M   'P 1'
#
loop_
_entity.id
_entity.type
_entity.pdbx_description
1 polymer ?
#
loop_
_entity_poly.entity_id
_entity_poly.type
_entity_poly.pdbx_seq_one_letter_code
_entity_poly.pdbx_strand_id
1 'polypeptide(L)'
;AEIRNAGDSLLYSTQKFIKDNEEKLSEGDALEKKTETEAALTELQTALGGSNFEMIKSATEKVATVSQALGAALYAGAAAAAEGEASPSEDGVEDAEVVE
;
A
#
# COMPACT_ATOMS: atom_id res chain seq x y z
N ALA A 1 -9.62 -1.22 -26.05
CA ALA A 1 -10.59 -1.41 -24.94
C ALA A 1 -9.96 -2.10 -23.75
N GLU A 2 -9.14 -3.13 -23.96
CA GLU A 2 -8.45 -3.87 -22.89
C GLU A 2 -7.67 -2.99 -21.89
N ILE A 3 -6.84 -2.05 -22.37
CA ILE A 3 -6.07 -1.13 -21.51
C ILE A 3 -6.99 -0.30 -20.60
N ARG A 4 -8.14 0.16 -21.11
CA ARG A 4 -9.12 0.91 -20.30
C ARG A 4 -9.74 0.00 -19.24
N ASN A 5 -10.18 -1.20 -19.62
CA ASN A 5 -10.79 -2.14 -18.68
C ASN A 5 -9.81 -2.54 -17.56
N ALA A 6 -8.52 -2.73 -17.90
CA ALA A 6 -7.48 -3.01 -16.92
C ALA A 6 -7.27 -1.83 -15.96
N GLY A 7 -7.18 -0.61 -16.50
CA GLY A 7 -7.07 0.62 -15.69
C GLY A 7 -8.27 0.83 -14.77
N ASP A 8 -9.49 0.69 -15.28
CA ASP A 8 -10.74 0.80 -14.48
C ASP A 8 -10.79 -0.23 -13.35
N SER A 9 -10.46 -1.49 -13.66
CA SER A 9 -10.43 -2.57 -12.66
C SER A 9 -9.38 -2.31 -11.58
N LEU A 10 -8.21 -1.79 -11.96
CA LEU A 10 -7.15 -1.46 -11.02
C LEU A 10 -7.51 -0.24 -10.15
N LEU A 11 -8.11 0.79 -10.75
CA LEU A 11 -8.61 1.97 -10.04
C LEU A 11 -9.58 1.55 -8.93
N TYR A 12 -10.61 0.78 -9.29
CA TYR A 12 -11.62 0.33 -8.35
C TYR A 12 -11.06 -0.56 -7.24
N SER A 13 -10.25 -1.57 -7.60
CA SER A 13 -9.72 -2.51 -6.61
C SER A 13 -8.77 -1.83 -5.63
N THR A 14 -7.96 -0.87 -6.08
CA THR A 14 -7.05 -0.11 -5.20
C THR A 14 -7.81 0.86 -4.30
N GLN A 15 -8.82 1.58 -4.81
CA GLN A 15 -9.68 2.43 -3.97
C GLN A 15 -10.38 1.62 -2.88
N LYS A 16 -10.87 0.43 -3.22
CA LYS A 16 -11.47 -0.50 -2.26
C LYS A 16 -10.44 -0.94 -1.22
N PHE A 17 -9.22 -1.30 -1.64
CA PHE A 17 -8.14 -1.70 -0.73
C PHE A 17 -7.79 -0.60 0.28
N ILE A 18 -7.69 0.65 -0.16
CA ILE A 18 -7.43 1.80 0.74
C ILE A 18 -8.57 1.93 1.75
N LYS A 19 -9.82 1.94 1.27
CA LYS A 19 -10.99 2.10 2.12
C LYS A 19 -11.11 0.98 3.17
N ASP A 20 -10.85 -0.26 2.77
CA ASP A 20 -10.94 -1.42 3.66
C ASP A 20 -9.82 -1.44 4.73
N ASN A 21 -8.73 -0.69 4.52
CA ASN A 21 -7.58 -0.63 5.43
C ASN A 21 -7.32 0.79 5.96
N GLU A 22 -8.31 1.69 5.88
CA GLU A 22 -8.12 3.13 6.12
C GLU A 22 -7.48 3.41 7.50
N GLU A 23 -7.96 2.75 8.56
CA GLU A 23 -7.41 2.88 9.91
C GLU A 23 -5.92 2.50 9.95
N LYS A 24 -5.53 1.39 9.32
CA LYS A 24 -4.15 0.89 9.31
C LYS A 24 -3.21 1.68 8.38
N LEU A 25 -3.78 2.42 7.44
CA LEU A 25 -3.07 3.26 6.48
C LEU A 25 -3.01 4.73 6.92
N SER A 26 -3.42 5.03 8.16
CA SER A 26 -3.52 6.42 8.65
C SER A 26 -2.27 6.91 9.36
N GLU A 27 -1.24 6.07 9.54
CA GLU A 27 -0.04 6.41 10.31
C GLU A 27 1.25 5.93 9.64
N GLY A 28 2.38 6.54 10.02
CA GLY A 28 3.73 6.15 9.58
C GLY A 28 3.93 6.10 8.06
N ASP A 29 4.82 5.22 7.60
CA ASP A 29 5.09 4.99 6.17
C ASP A 29 3.82 4.61 5.38
N ALA A 30 2.84 3.95 6.03
CA ALA A 30 1.60 3.54 5.38
C ALA A 30 0.75 4.76 4.95
N LEU A 31 0.76 5.85 5.72
CA LEU A 31 0.11 7.11 5.36
C LEU A 31 0.76 7.78 4.16
N GLU A 32 2.09 7.80 4.10
CA GLU A 32 2.83 8.35 2.96
C GLU A 32 2.51 7.57 1.69
N LYS A 33 2.55 6.23 1.76
CA LYS A 33 2.18 5.37 0.64
C LYS A 33 0.72 5.48 0.24
N LYS A 34 -0.18 5.69 1.19
CA LYS A 34 -1.60 5.93 0.90
C LYS A 34 -1.74 7.21 0.06
N THR A 35 -1.09 8.28 0.49
CA THR A 35 -1.11 9.58 -0.19
C THR A 35 -0.54 9.50 -1.61
N GLU A 36 0.60 8.82 -1.79
CA GLU A 36 1.19 8.55 -3.12
C GLU A 36 0.22 7.76 -4.02
N THR A 37 -0.47 6.77 -3.45
CA THR A 37 -1.43 5.93 -4.17
C THR A 37 -2.67 6.72 -4.58
N GLU A 38 -3.24 7.54 -3.70
CA GLU A 38 -4.40 8.39 -4.00
C GLU A 38 -4.09 9.42 -5.11
N ALA A 39 -2.88 9.98 -5.11
CA ALA A 39 -2.43 10.85 -6.20
C ALA A 39 -2.36 10.10 -7.54
N ALA A 40 -1.76 8.90 -7.56
CA ALA A 40 -1.68 8.08 -8.77
C ALA A 40 -3.06 7.64 -9.28
N LEU A 41 -3.99 7.33 -8.37
CA LEU A 41 -5.38 6.98 -8.71
C LEU A 41 -6.10 8.17 -9.37
N THR A 42 -5.86 9.40 -8.89
CA THR A 42 -6.41 10.62 -9.50
C THR A 42 -5.89 10.82 -10.93
N GLU A 43 -4.60 10.57 -11.15
CA GLU A 43 -4.00 10.61 -12.48
C GLU A 43 -4.61 9.55 -13.42
N LEU A 44 -4.76 8.31 -12.94
CA LEU A 44 -5.39 7.23 -13.72
C LEU A 44 -6.84 7.55 -14.06
N GLN A 45 -7.63 8.03 -13.09
CA GLN A 45 -9.02 8.44 -13.31
C GLN A 45 -9.12 9.54 -14.36
N THR A 46 -8.22 10.53 -14.31
CA THR A 46 -8.15 11.61 -15.30
C THR A 46 -7.80 11.06 -16.69
N ALA A 47 -6.82 10.15 -16.78
CA ALA A 47 -6.43 9.53 -18.04
C ALA A 47 -7.55 8.68 -18.66
N LEU A 48 -8.29 7.93 -17.84
CA LEU A 48 -9.42 7.09 -18.26
C LEU A 48 -10.57 7.92 -18.87
N GLY A 49 -10.78 9.15 -18.40
CA GLY A 49 -11.75 10.09 -18.97
C GLY A 49 -11.35 10.66 -20.34
N GLY A 50 -10.08 10.54 -20.73
CA GLY A 50 -9.55 10.95 -22.03
C GLY A 50 -9.39 9.78 -23.00
N SER A 51 -8.77 10.02 -24.17
CA SER A 51 -8.51 9.02 -25.22
C SER A 51 -7.03 8.74 -25.50
N ASN A 52 -6.13 9.18 -24.62
CA ASN A 52 -4.71 8.92 -24.75
C ASN A 52 -4.35 7.57 -24.09
N PHE A 53 -4.20 6.53 -24.91
CA PHE A 53 -3.90 5.18 -24.43
C PHE A 53 -2.50 5.05 -23.79
N GLU A 54 -1.53 5.87 -24.20
CA GLU A 54 -0.20 5.88 -23.57
C GLU A 54 -0.27 6.44 -22.15
N MET A 55 -1.05 7.52 -21.94
CA MET A 55 -1.30 8.05 -20.60
C MET A 55 -2.04 7.04 -19.72
N ILE A 56 -3.06 6.35 -20.26
CA ILE A 56 -3.78 5.32 -19.49
C ILE A 56 -2.83 4.20 -19.10
N LYS A 57 -1.99 3.73 -20.03
CA LYS A 57 -1.01 2.67 -19.75
C LYS A 57 -0.02 3.11 -18.66
N SER A 58 0.60 4.28 -18.82
CA SER A 58 1.59 4.79 -17.87
C SER A 58 0.98 5.03 -16.48
N ALA A 59 -0.22 5.60 -16.39
CA ALA A 59 -0.91 5.78 -15.13
C ALA A 59 -1.32 4.44 -14.48
N THR A 60 -1.71 3.44 -15.29
CA THR A 60 -2.01 2.08 -14.80
C THR A 60 -0.76 1.43 -14.21
N GLU A 61 0.39 1.52 -14.89
CA GLU A 61 1.68 1.02 -14.39
C GLU A 61 2.08 1.72 -13.09
N LYS A 62 1.91 3.05 -13.03
CA LYS A 62 2.19 3.85 -11.83
C LYS A 62 1.33 3.40 -10.64
N VAL A 63 0.01 3.27 -10.83
CA VAL A 63 -0.91 2.76 -9.80
C VAL A 63 -0.47 1.36 -9.34
N ALA A 64 -0.15 0.45 -10.26
CA ALA A 64 0.28 -0.89 -9.88
C ALA A 64 1.53 -0.88 -8.98
N THR A 65 2.52 -0.03 -9.29
CA THR A 65 3.73 0.11 -8.47
C THR A 65 3.45 0.66 -7.08
N VAL A 66 2.69 1.76 -6.98
CA VAL A 66 2.41 2.37 -5.67
C VAL A 66 1.45 1.52 -4.83
N SER A 67 0.51 0.80 -5.46
CA SER A 67 -0.36 -0.17 -4.76
C SER A 67 0.43 -1.33 -4.15
N GLN A 68 1.46 -1.82 -4.84
CA GLN A 68 2.37 -2.84 -4.27
C GLN A 68 3.14 -2.30 -3.06
N ALA A 69 3.68 -1.08 -3.17
CA ALA A 69 4.39 -0.42 -2.07
C ALA A 69 3.48 -0.16 -0.86
N LEU A 70 2.23 0.25 -1.10
CA LEU A 70 1.22 0.43 -0.06
C LEU A 70 0.91 -0.88 0.66
N GLY A 71 0.73 -1.97 -0.09
CA GLY A 71 0.53 -3.29 0.49
C GLY A 71 1.71 -3.72 1.36
N ALA A 72 2.95 -3.50 0.89
CA ALA A 72 4.15 -3.79 1.68
C ALA A 72 4.22 -2.96 2.97
N ALA A 73 3.92 -1.66 2.90
CA ALA A 73 3.91 -0.78 4.08
C ALA A 73 2.84 -1.20 5.10
N LEU A 74 1.66 -1.61 4.65
CA LEU A 74 0.60 -2.11 5.51
C LEU A 74 1.04 -3.36 6.30
N TYR A 75 1.69 -4.32 5.65
CA TYR A 75 2.20 -5.52 6.33
C TYR A 75 3.38 -5.22 7.26
N ALA A 76 4.28 -4.31 6.87
CA ALA A 76 5.38 -3.88 7.73
C ALA A 76 4.86 -3.20 9.01
N GLY A 77 3.86 -2.32 8.89
CA GLY A 77 3.21 -1.72 10.05
C GLY A 77 2.49 -2.74 10.94
N ALA A 78 1.84 -3.75 10.35
CA ALA A 78 1.21 -4.83 11.09
C ALA A 78 2.20 -5.72 11.84
N ALA A 79 3.37 -6.00 11.27
CA ALA A 79 4.44 -6.74 11.93
C ALA A 79 5.01 -5.96 13.14
N ALA A 80 5.24 -4.66 12.96
CA ALA A 80 5.70 -3.79 14.05
C ALA A 80 4.67 -3.70 15.20
N ALA A 81 3.38 -3.67 14.89
CA ALA A 81 2.31 -3.70 15.90
C ALA A 81 2.27 -5.03 16.67
N ALA A 82 2.46 -6.16 15.97
CA ALA A 82 2.47 -7.49 16.60
C ALA A 82 3.67 -7.72 17.55
N GLU A 83 4.84 -7.15 17.25
CA GLU A 83 6.00 -7.15 18.18
C GLU A 83 5.79 -6.21 19.38
N GLY A 84 4.97 -5.17 19.24
CA GLY A 84 4.65 -4.21 20.32
C GLY A 84 3.64 -4.72 21.35
N GLU A 85 2.85 -5.75 21.04
CA GLU A 85 1.87 -6.35 21.96
C GLU A 85 2.45 -7.46 22.86
N ALA A 86 3.74 -7.78 22.71
CA ALA A 86 4.51 -8.59 23.65
C ALA A 86 5.31 -7.71 24.62
N SER A 87 4.60 -7.10 25.58
CA SER A 87 5.24 -6.59 26.79
C SER A 87 4.44 -7.01 28.02
N PRO A 88 4.93 -7.96 28.83
CA PRO A 88 4.92 -7.78 30.25
C PRO A 88 6.20 -7.02 30.64
N SER A 89 6.06 -5.94 31.39
CA SER A 89 7.15 -5.54 32.27
C SER A 89 7.41 -6.70 33.24
N GLU A 90 8.62 -7.26 33.25
CA GLU A 90 9.40 -7.62 34.44
C GLU A 90 10.70 -8.36 34.04
N ASP A 91 11.81 -7.71 34.39
CA ASP A 91 13.08 -8.25 34.88
C ASP A 91 13.37 -9.76 34.66
N GLY A 92 14.41 -10.05 33.89
CA GLY A 92 14.99 -11.40 33.85
C GLY A 92 15.88 -11.63 32.64
N VAL A 93 17.19 -11.65 32.88
CA VAL A 93 18.23 -12.46 32.23
C VAL A 93 17.66 -13.67 31.44
N GLU A 94 18.21 -14.12 30.32
CA GLU A 94 19.52 -14.79 30.26
C GLU A 94 20.15 -14.70 28.86
N ASP A 95 21.43 -14.35 28.90
CA ASP A 95 22.48 -14.62 27.92
C ASP A 95 22.41 -16.08 27.43
N ALA A 96 22.28 -16.28 26.13
CA ALA A 96 22.56 -17.58 25.52
C ALA A 96 23.30 -17.36 24.20
N GLU A 97 24.62 -17.53 24.29
CA GLU A 97 25.53 -17.93 23.21
C GLU A 97 24.81 -18.53 21.99
N VAL A 98 24.92 -17.88 20.84
CA VAL A 98 24.86 -18.60 19.55
C VAL A 98 26.29 -19.02 19.24
N VAL A 99 26.63 -20.22 19.68
CA VAL A 99 27.76 -21.02 19.20
C VAL A 99 27.18 -22.24 18.48
N GLU A 100 27.17 -22.19 17.15
CA GLU A 100 27.72 -23.20 16.20
C GLU A 100 27.45 -22.77 14.75
#